data_AF-A0A2D8P5H0-F1
#
_entry.id   AF-A0A2D8P5H0-F1
#
_cell.length_a   1.000
_cell.length_b   1.000
_cell.length_c   1.000
_cell.angle_alpha   90.00
_cell.angle_beta   90.00
_cell.angle_gamma   90.00
#
_symmetry.space_group_name_H-M   'P 1'
#
loop_
_entity.id
_entity.type
_entity.pdbx_description
1 polymer ?
#
loop_
_entity_poly.entity_id
_entity_poly.type
_entity_poly.pdbx_seq_one_letter_code
_entity_poly.pdbx_strand_id
1 'polypeptide(L)'
;MKRIALATVLTLAPLAAQADITAFCRVLPGTEPAQCACATEKLRAQVSGSEVALYDAVTKGYLANRATGQGWLKAWRAAVAAVAQQNGMPLEALKASLDQTGAVHRALGDTCK
;
A
#
# COMPACT_ATOMS: atom_id res chain seq x y z
N MET A 1 -32.29 18.94 -31.59
CA MET A 1 -31.96 17.66 -30.93
C MET A 1 -30.47 17.60 -30.65
N LYS A 2 -30.02 17.91 -29.42
CA LYS A 2 -28.60 17.77 -29.03
C LYS A 2 -28.44 16.42 -28.32
N ARG A 3 -27.71 15.51 -28.96
CA ARG A 3 -27.30 14.22 -28.37
C ARG A 3 -26.32 14.53 -27.24
N ILE A 4 -26.70 14.25 -25.99
CA ILE A 4 -25.80 14.27 -24.85
C ILE A 4 -24.96 12.99 -24.96
N ALA A 5 -23.70 13.14 -25.33
CA ALA A 5 -22.74 12.05 -25.25
C ALA A 5 -22.46 11.77 -23.77
N LEU A 6 -22.86 10.59 -23.29
CA LEU A 6 -22.44 10.06 -21.99
C LEU A 6 -20.93 9.87 -22.04
N ALA A 7 -20.19 10.74 -21.37
CA ALA A 7 -18.78 10.53 -21.08
C ALA A 7 -18.67 9.38 -20.08
N THR A 8 -18.18 8.22 -20.54
CA THR A 8 -17.80 7.11 -19.68
C THR A 8 -16.64 7.57 -18.80
N VAL A 9 -16.92 7.86 -17.52
CA VAL A 9 -15.87 8.13 -16.54
C VAL A 9 -15.16 6.80 -16.27
N LEU A 10 -14.06 6.55 -16.98
CA LEU A 10 -13.06 5.59 -16.52
C LEU A 10 -12.52 6.14 -15.19
N THR A 11 -12.92 5.55 -14.08
CA THR A 11 -12.27 5.75 -12.80
C THR A 11 -10.87 5.16 -12.89
N LEU A 12 -9.91 6.00 -13.31
CA LEU A 12 -8.49 5.75 -13.11
C LEU A 12 -8.29 5.59 -11.60
N ALA A 13 -8.25 4.35 -11.11
CA ALA A 13 -7.72 4.07 -9.79
C ALA A 13 -6.34 4.75 -9.73
N PRO A 14 -6.08 5.61 -8.73
CA PRO A 14 -4.90 6.46 -8.76
C PRO A 14 -3.65 5.58 -8.74
N LEU A 15 -2.89 5.56 -9.84
CA LEU A 15 -1.57 4.89 -9.92
C LEU A 15 -0.63 5.30 -8.76
N ALA A 16 -0.84 6.50 -8.22
CA ALA A 16 -0.11 7.03 -7.08
C ALA A 16 -0.28 6.19 -5.81
N ALA A 17 -1.45 5.60 -5.57
CA ALA A 17 -1.77 4.89 -4.33
C ALA A 17 -1.16 3.47 -4.24
N GLN A 18 -0.12 3.17 -5.01
CA GLN A 18 0.60 1.88 -4.96
C GLN A 18 2.11 2.01 -5.20
N ALA A 19 2.59 3.21 -5.54
CA ALA A 19 4.01 3.45 -5.77
C ALA A 19 4.79 3.23 -4.47
N ASP A 20 4.19 3.61 -3.34
CA ASP A 20 4.80 3.49 -2.01
C ASP A 20 4.84 2.03 -1.54
N ILE A 21 3.84 1.20 -1.88
CA ILE A 21 3.90 -0.26 -1.64
C ILE A 21 5.10 -0.89 -2.36
N THR A 22 5.30 -0.53 -3.64
CA THR A 22 6.42 -1.05 -4.44
C THR A 22 7.75 -0.56 -3.88
N ALA A 23 7.85 0.72 -3.53
CA ALA A 23 9.05 1.31 -2.96
C ALA A 23 9.38 0.72 -1.57
N PHE A 24 8.36 0.47 -0.74
CA PHE A 24 8.51 -0.20 0.54
C PHE A 24 9.03 -1.63 0.37
N CYS A 25 8.48 -2.39 -0.57
CA CYS A 25 8.98 -3.74 -0.86
C CYS A 25 10.48 -3.71 -1.19
N ARG A 26 10.92 -2.79 -2.05
CA ARG A 26 12.34 -2.69 -2.49
C ARG A 26 13.34 -2.39 -1.38
N VAL A 27 12.88 -1.86 -0.23
CA VAL A 27 13.77 -1.61 0.92
C VAL A 27 13.78 -2.76 1.93
N LEU A 28 13.06 -3.84 1.65
CA LEU A 28 13.11 -5.06 2.46
C LEU A 28 14.31 -5.92 2.04
N PRO A 29 15.01 -6.56 3.00
CA PRO A 29 16.11 -7.46 2.66
C PRO A 29 15.64 -8.63 1.79
N GLY A 30 16.42 -8.96 0.76
CA GLY A 30 16.19 -10.15 -0.09
C GLY A 30 15.06 -10.01 -1.10
N THR A 31 14.65 -8.79 -1.45
CA THR A 31 13.66 -8.53 -2.50
C THR A 31 14.29 -7.90 -3.74
N GLU A 32 13.84 -8.31 -4.92
CA GLU A 32 14.30 -7.76 -6.21
C GLU A 32 13.30 -6.75 -6.81
N PRO A 33 13.74 -5.79 -7.65
CA PRO A 33 12.85 -4.77 -8.21
C PRO A 33 11.66 -5.34 -9.01
N ALA A 34 11.90 -6.37 -9.82
CA ALA A 34 10.87 -7.04 -10.63
C ALA A 34 9.87 -7.82 -9.76
N GLN A 35 10.38 -8.49 -8.71
CA GLN A 35 9.57 -9.19 -7.72
C GLN A 35 8.59 -8.22 -7.03
N CYS A 36 9.09 -7.06 -6.59
CA CYS A 36 8.25 -6.05 -5.94
C CYS A 36 7.17 -5.46 -6.84
N ALA A 37 7.50 -5.21 -8.12
CA ALA A 37 6.53 -4.73 -9.10
C ALA A 37 5.41 -5.78 -9.34
N CYS A 38 5.80 -7.03 -9.60
CA CYS A 38 4.87 -8.15 -9.78
C CYS A 38 3.98 -8.37 -8.55
N ALA A 39 4.56 -8.37 -7.35
CA ALA A 39 3.81 -8.60 -6.12
C ALA A 39 2.79 -7.48 -5.85
N THR A 40 3.18 -6.22 -6.09
CA THR A 40 2.28 -5.06 -5.92
C THR A 40 1.16 -5.04 -6.95
N GLU A 41 1.43 -5.45 -8.19
CA GLU A 41 0.41 -5.59 -9.23
C GLU A 41 -0.62 -6.67 -8.85
N LYS A 42 -0.15 -7.87 -8.48
CA LYS A 42 -1.03 -8.98 -8.07
C LYS A 42 -1.83 -8.68 -6.82
N LEU A 43 -1.29 -7.92 -5.87
CA LEU A 43 -1.97 -7.57 -4.62
C LEU A 43 -3.32 -6.87 -4.89
N ARG A 44 -3.36 -6.01 -5.91
CA ARG A 44 -4.57 -5.25 -6.30
C ARG A 44 -5.71 -6.15 -6.77
N ALA A 45 -5.39 -7.31 -7.32
CA ALA A 45 -6.37 -8.26 -7.80
C ALA A 45 -6.91 -9.17 -6.67
N GLN A 46 -6.27 -9.18 -5.50
CA GLN A 46 -6.58 -10.11 -4.41
C GLN A 46 -7.11 -9.44 -3.13
N VAL A 47 -6.91 -8.13 -2.99
CA VAL A 47 -7.26 -7.37 -1.79
C VAL A 47 -8.18 -6.20 -2.17
N SER A 48 -9.08 -5.78 -1.28
CA SER A 48 -10.01 -4.69 -1.59
C SER A 48 -9.28 -3.37 -1.80
N GLY A 49 -9.88 -2.46 -2.57
CA GLY A 49 -9.30 -1.14 -2.84
C GLY A 49 -9.04 -0.32 -1.56
N SER A 50 -9.91 -0.43 -0.56
CA SER A 50 -9.73 0.25 0.73
C SER A 50 -8.56 -0.30 1.54
N GLU A 51 -8.36 -1.62 1.55
CA GLU A 51 -7.21 -2.24 2.22
C GLU A 51 -5.90 -1.89 1.53
N VAL A 52 -5.87 -1.89 0.19
CA VAL A 52 -4.71 -1.43 -0.59
C VAL A 52 -4.39 0.03 -0.28
N ALA A 53 -5.39 0.91 -0.21
CA ALA A 53 -5.18 2.32 0.10
C ALA A 53 -4.63 2.55 1.52
N LEU A 54 -5.12 1.80 2.52
CA LEU A 54 -4.59 1.86 3.88
C LEU A 54 -3.14 1.37 3.95
N TYR A 55 -2.85 0.26 3.24
CA TYR A 55 -1.50 -0.28 3.20
C TYR A 55 -0.51 0.67 2.51
N ASP A 56 -0.91 1.26 1.38
CA ASP A 56 -0.11 2.27 0.68
C ASP A 56 0.16 3.50 1.56
N ALA A 57 -0.88 4.05 2.21
CA ALA A 57 -0.73 5.19 3.11
C ALA A 57 0.27 4.91 4.25
N VAL A 58 0.24 3.71 4.83
CA VAL A 58 1.20 3.30 5.87
C VAL A 58 2.60 3.16 5.29
N THR A 59 2.75 2.54 4.11
CA THR A 59 4.06 2.39 3.47
C THR A 59 4.68 3.74 3.08
N LYS A 60 3.87 4.68 2.61
CA LYS A 60 4.27 6.08 2.34
C LYS A 60 4.77 6.77 3.61
N GLY A 61 3.98 6.71 4.69
CA GLY A 61 4.34 7.29 5.98
C GLY A 61 5.63 6.66 6.53
N TYR A 62 5.80 5.35 6.37
CA TYR A 62 7.01 4.65 6.76
C TYR A 62 8.23 5.17 5.97
N LEU A 63 8.13 5.29 4.63
CA LEU A 63 9.23 5.79 3.79
C LEU A 63 9.60 7.23 4.15
N ALA A 64 8.61 8.09 4.39
CA ALA A 64 8.84 9.46 4.86
C ALA A 64 9.55 9.48 6.23
N ASN A 65 9.11 8.66 7.19
CA ASN A 65 9.76 8.55 8.49
C ASN A 65 11.20 8.02 8.38
N ARG A 66 11.46 7.04 7.51
CA ARG A 66 12.81 6.52 7.24
C ARG A 66 13.73 7.60 6.67
N ALA A 67 13.22 8.46 5.79
CA ALA A 67 13.97 9.58 5.22
C ALA A 67 14.43 10.60 6.29
N THR A 68 13.75 10.67 7.44
CA THR A 68 14.16 11.52 8.59
C THR A 68 15.18 10.86 9.52
N GLY A 69 15.69 9.67 9.18
CA GLY A 69 16.66 8.93 10.00
C GLY A 69 16.04 8.05 11.09
N GLN A 70 14.71 7.87 11.10
CA GLN A 70 14.08 6.96 12.06
C GLN A 70 14.44 5.50 11.76
N GLY A 71 14.69 4.73 12.83
CA GLY A 71 14.86 3.28 12.74
C GLY A 71 13.58 2.58 12.25
N TRP A 72 13.75 1.39 11.65
CA TRP A 72 12.69 0.63 10.98
C TRP A 72 11.39 0.53 11.78
N LEU A 73 11.47 0.02 13.02
CA LEU A 73 10.31 -0.22 13.86
C LEU A 73 9.62 1.08 14.31
N LYS A 74 10.41 2.13 14.59
CA LYS A 74 9.88 3.44 14.98
C LYS A 74 9.13 4.08 13.81
N ALA A 75 9.73 4.05 12.62
CA ALA A 75 9.13 4.57 11.40
C ALA A 75 7.80 3.89 11.06
N TRP A 76 7.74 2.55 11.18
CA TRP A 76 6.53 1.78 10.92
C TRP A 76 5.43 2.12 11.93
N ARG A 77 5.72 2.05 13.24
CA ARG A 77 4.75 2.36 14.30
C ARG A 77 4.19 3.77 14.19
N ALA A 78 5.02 4.75 13.88
CA ALA A 78 4.59 6.13 13.68
C ALA A 78 3.65 6.27 12.46
N ALA A 79 3.94 5.58 11.36
CA ALA A 79 3.07 5.58 10.18
C ALA A 79 1.71 4.93 10.45
N VAL A 80 1.71 3.76 11.11
CA VAL A 80 0.46 3.06 11.48
C VAL A 80 -0.39 3.93 12.40
N ALA A 81 0.21 4.53 13.44
CA ALA A 81 -0.51 5.42 14.35
C ALA A 81 -1.12 6.64 13.63
N ALA A 82 -0.36 7.27 12.73
CA ALA A 82 -0.82 8.42 11.97
C ALA A 82 -1.98 8.05 11.03
N VAL A 83 -1.88 6.95 10.29
CA VAL A 83 -2.95 6.50 9.38
C VAL A 83 -4.21 6.11 10.16
N ALA A 84 -4.08 5.43 11.31
CA ALA A 84 -5.23 5.12 12.17
C ALA A 84 -5.95 6.40 12.61
N GLN A 85 -5.19 7.40 13.10
CA GLN A 85 -5.74 8.69 13.53
C GLN A 85 -6.41 9.44 12.38
N GLN A 86 -5.77 9.50 11.21
CA GLN A 86 -6.29 10.20 10.01
C GLN A 86 -7.61 9.62 9.50
N ASN A 87 -7.81 8.31 9.66
CA ASN A 87 -9.00 7.62 9.18
C ASN A 87 -10.05 7.40 10.28
N GLY A 88 -9.82 7.91 11.51
CA GLY A 88 -10.71 7.66 12.65
C GLY A 88 -10.87 6.17 12.99
N MET A 89 -9.86 5.36 12.66
CA MET A 89 -9.90 3.91 12.84
C MET A 89 -9.27 3.50 14.17
N PRO A 90 -9.83 2.50 14.88
CA PRO A 90 -9.14 1.85 15.98
C PRO A 90 -7.80 1.28 15.52
N LEU A 91 -6.74 1.52 16.30
CA LEU A 91 -5.38 1.08 15.97
C LEU A 91 -5.30 -0.43 15.70
N GLU A 92 -5.99 -1.24 16.51
CA GLU A 92 -6.01 -2.70 16.36
C GLU A 92 -6.75 -3.15 15.08
N ALA A 93 -7.80 -2.43 14.67
CA ALA A 93 -8.48 -2.72 13.41
C ALA A 93 -7.58 -2.44 12.20
N LEU A 94 -6.82 -1.34 12.23
CA LEU A 94 -5.84 -1.05 11.18
C LEU A 94 -4.73 -2.11 11.17
N LYS A 95 -4.16 -2.47 12.32
CA LYS A 95 -3.13 -3.51 12.40
C LYS A 95 -3.59 -4.84 11.80
N ALA A 96 -4.81 -5.29 12.15
CA ALA A 96 -5.36 -6.52 11.60
C ALA A 96 -5.47 -6.47 10.05
N SER A 97 -5.92 -5.34 9.50
CA SER A 97 -5.97 -5.13 8.04
C SER A 97 -4.58 -5.13 7.40
N LEU A 98 -3.59 -4.48 8.04
CA LEU A 98 -2.21 -4.45 7.57
C LEU A 98 -1.54 -5.84 7.63
N ASP A 99 -1.82 -6.63 8.67
CA ASP A 99 -1.28 -7.98 8.82
C ASP A 99 -1.81 -8.90 7.72
N GLN A 100 -3.12 -8.84 7.45
CA GLN A 100 -3.75 -9.59 6.36
C GLN A 100 -3.20 -9.17 4.99
N THR A 101 -3.20 -7.87 4.70
CA THR A 101 -2.69 -7.34 3.42
C THR A 101 -1.19 -7.62 3.23
N GLY A 102 -0.41 -7.45 4.29
CA GLY A 102 1.03 -7.73 4.29
C GLY A 102 1.35 -9.22 4.13
N ALA A 103 0.53 -10.12 4.67
CA ALA A 103 0.67 -11.56 4.45
C ALA A 103 0.42 -11.93 2.98
N VAL A 104 -0.64 -11.42 2.37
CA VAL A 104 -0.92 -11.61 0.94
C VAL A 104 0.23 -11.06 0.10
N HIS A 105 0.71 -9.85 0.39
CA HIS A 105 1.81 -9.23 -0.36
C HIS A 105 3.11 -10.04 -0.27
N ARG A 106 3.46 -10.57 0.91
CA ARG A 106 4.63 -11.44 1.09
C ARG A 106 4.51 -12.73 0.29
N ALA A 107 3.36 -13.41 0.37
CA ALA A 107 3.11 -14.64 -0.40
C ALA A 107 3.22 -14.39 -1.91
N LEU A 108 2.66 -13.28 -2.40
CA LEU A 108 2.80 -12.86 -3.79
C LEU A 108 4.25 -12.59 -4.16
N GLY A 109 5.00 -11.94 -3.27
CA GLY A 109 6.44 -11.73 -3.40
C GLY A 109 7.18 -13.04 -3.62
N ASP A 110 6.87 -14.11 -2.89
CA ASP A 110 7.51 -15.41 -3.10
C ASP A 110 7.15 -16.05 -4.45
N THR A 111 5.94 -15.84 -4.95
CA THR A 111 5.53 -16.32 -6.30
C THR A 111 6.10 -15.49 -7.45
N CYS A 112 6.64 -14.31 -7.17
CA CYS A 112 7.15 -13.34 -8.15
C CYS A 112 8.70 -13.32 -8.20
N LYS A 113 9.36 -14.27 -7.53
CA LYS A 113 10.82 -14.44 -7.54
C LYS A 113 11.30 -15.06 -8.84
#